data_AF-A0A0P7Z981-F1
#
_entry.id   AF-A0A0P7Z981-F1
#
_cell.length_a   1.000
_cell.length_b   1.000
_cell.length_c   1.000
_cell.angle_alpha   90.00
_cell.angle_beta   90.00
_cell.angle_gamma   90.00
#
_symmetry.space_group_name_H-M   'P 1'
#
loop_
_entity.id
_entity.type
_entity.pdbx_description
1 polymer ?
#
loop_
_entity_poly.entity_id
_entity_poly.type
_entity_poly.pdbx_seq_one_letter_code
_entity_poly.pdbx_strand_id
1 'polypeptide(L)'
;MTAYPPSSSPNQDAAANLNLDRRFQTLIQQSITTLEALLNDDTLAPLDRAKIALDLLALAQNNQDIPELSSLSHRSRSLATIGTVAQEAVPASSSQELDAVVCLDDFLSPEENRQALEIALNQRQDFVPSSTTSKADNYRQSSILYATHFPQFYHRLKHQILVMLPQVWTPLQQSPFPVTQVEMQLTVHGDGCYYKVHNDSGSPETVTRELTYVYYVHQEPAQFSGGELRLYQTNASDGRLRDRHRFKTITPRNNRLVVFNSRCQHEVMPVRCSSNKFEDSRFTFNGWLRR
;
A
#
# COMPACT_ATOMS: atom_id res chain seq x y z
N MET A 1 56.75 23.79 -25.35
CA MET A 1 56.59 24.70 -24.20
C MET A 1 55.27 25.43 -24.43
N THR A 2 54.22 25.37 -23.63
CA THR A 2 53.98 24.90 -22.25
C THR A 2 52.49 24.60 -22.13
N ALA A 3 52.14 23.50 -21.47
CA ALA A 3 50.77 23.08 -21.18
C ALA A 3 50.20 23.84 -19.96
N TYR A 4 48.89 24.10 -19.96
CA TYR A 4 48.09 24.37 -18.76
C TYR A 4 46.80 23.53 -18.82
N PRO A 5 46.38 22.86 -17.74
CA PRO A 5 45.14 22.07 -17.69
C PRO A 5 43.95 22.93 -17.23
N PRO A 6 42.69 22.55 -17.53
CA PRO A 6 41.55 23.12 -16.85
C PRO A 6 41.42 22.56 -15.43
N SER A 7 41.31 23.45 -14.45
CA SER A 7 41.04 23.15 -13.04
C SER A 7 39.63 22.58 -12.89
N SER A 8 39.52 21.31 -12.49
CA SER A 8 38.32 20.75 -11.92
C SER A 8 38.08 21.33 -10.52
N SER A 9 36.90 21.90 -10.27
CA SER A 9 36.45 22.28 -8.94
C SER A 9 35.75 21.09 -8.26
N PRO A 10 36.33 20.45 -7.22
CA PRO A 10 35.58 19.61 -6.30
C PRO A 10 35.06 20.45 -5.12
N ASN A 11 34.04 19.97 -4.40
CA ASN A 11 33.56 20.45 -3.08
C ASN A 11 32.51 21.57 -3.02
N GLN A 12 31.39 21.45 -3.73
CA GLN A 12 30.13 22.04 -3.23
C GLN A 12 29.12 20.96 -2.82
N ASP A 13 28.99 19.89 -3.61
CA ASP A 13 28.04 18.80 -3.31
C ASP A 13 28.43 17.96 -2.08
N ALA A 14 29.72 17.70 -1.87
CA ALA A 14 30.21 16.95 -0.71
C ALA A 14 29.97 17.69 0.61
N ALA A 15 30.15 19.01 0.62
CA ALA A 15 29.92 19.84 1.80
C ALA A 15 28.42 19.99 2.12
N ALA A 16 27.57 20.04 1.09
CA ALA A 16 26.11 20.05 1.25
C ALA A 16 25.59 18.72 1.82
N ASN A 17 26.10 17.59 1.33
CA ASN A 17 25.74 16.26 1.84
C ASN A 17 26.18 16.05 3.30
N LEU A 18 27.40 16.45 3.66
CA LEU A 18 27.88 16.41 5.05
C LEU A 18 27.05 17.28 6.01
N ASN A 19 26.51 18.40 5.54
CA ASN A 19 25.66 19.29 6.32
C ASN A 19 24.25 18.70 6.48
N LEU A 20 23.71 18.07 5.44
CA LEU A 20 22.44 17.37 5.50
C LEU A 20 22.50 16.20 6.49
N ASP A 21 23.58 15.42 6.46
CA ASP A 21 23.80 14.30 7.38
C ASP A 21 23.89 14.78 8.84
N ARG A 22 24.61 15.88 9.12
CA ARG A 22 24.67 16.46 10.47
C ARG A 22 23.32 16.94 10.97
N ARG A 23 22.54 17.61 10.11
CA ARG A 23 21.19 18.09 10.46
C ARG A 23 20.25 16.92 10.74
N PHE A 24 20.34 15.87 9.94
CA PHE A 24 19.56 14.65 10.13
C PHE A 24 19.90 13.93 11.45
N GLN A 25 21.19 13.78 11.76
CA GLN A 25 21.63 13.19 13.03
C GLN A 25 21.18 14.01 14.25
N THR A 26 21.23 15.35 14.14
CA THR A 26 20.75 16.24 15.20
C THR A 26 19.25 16.05 15.46
N LEU A 27 18.45 15.93 14.39
CA LEU A 27 17.01 15.70 14.50
C LEU A 27 16.69 14.35 15.16
N ILE A 28 17.42 13.29 14.81
CA ILE A 28 17.25 11.97 15.43
C ILE A 28 17.51 12.06 16.94
N GLN A 29 18.60 12.70 17.36
CA GLN A 29 18.93 12.81 18.78
C GLN A 29 17.87 13.60 19.57
N GLN A 30 17.33 14.67 18.97
CA GLN A 30 16.24 15.45 19.57
C GLN A 30 14.95 14.63 19.68
N SER A 31 14.62 13.84 18.65
CA SER A 31 13.46 12.94 18.66
C SER A 31 13.58 11.88 19.74
N ILE A 32 14.74 11.22 19.88
CA ILE A 32 14.98 10.21 20.94
C ILE A 32 14.81 10.84 22.33
N THR A 33 15.47 11.98 22.58
CA THR A 33 15.38 12.70 23.86
C THR A 33 13.93 13.07 24.21
N THR A 34 13.14 13.46 23.21
CA THR A 34 11.73 13.81 23.39
C THR A 34 10.88 12.58 23.73
N LEU A 35 11.10 11.46 23.03
CA LEU A 35 10.39 10.21 23.29
C LEU A 35 10.72 9.63 24.67
N GLU A 36 11.98 9.72 25.11
CA GLU A 36 12.38 9.33 26.47
C GLU A 36 11.71 10.20 27.55
N ALA A 37 11.59 11.51 27.32
CA ALA A 37 10.88 12.41 28.23
C ALA A 37 9.39 12.07 28.32
N LEU A 38 8.73 11.79 27.19
CA LEU A 38 7.33 11.39 27.15
C LEU A 38 7.11 10.00 27.77
N LEU A 39 8.04 9.07 27.60
CA LEU A 39 7.93 7.74 28.22
C LEU A 39 7.92 7.82 29.75
N ASN A 40 8.68 8.76 30.31
CA ASN A 40 8.78 9.00 31.75
C ASN A 40 7.70 9.96 32.29
N ASP A 41 6.78 10.44 31.45
CA ASP A 41 5.69 11.32 31.87
C ASP A 41 4.52 10.49 32.42
N ASP A 42 4.34 10.53 33.74
CA ASP A 42 3.27 9.82 34.45
C ASP A 42 1.87 10.38 34.18
N THR A 43 1.75 11.54 33.54
CA THR A 43 0.46 12.11 33.14
C THR A 43 -0.07 11.50 31.84
N LEU A 44 0.76 10.77 31.09
CA LEU A 44 0.35 10.06 29.88
C LEU A 44 -0.34 8.73 30.20
N ALA A 45 -1.39 8.44 29.42
CA ALA A 45 -2.12 7.19 29.50
C ALA A 45 -1.16 5.99 29.28
N PRO A 46 -1.28 4.89 30.06
CA PRO A 46 -0.38 3.74 29.95
C PRO A 46 -0.26 3.16 28.53
N LEU A 47 -1.34 3.22 27.75
CA LEU A 47 -1.36 2.74 26.36
C LEU A 47 -0.51 3.60 25.41
N ASP A 48 -0.45 4.91 25.63
CA ASP A 48 0.34 5.81 24.79
C ASP A 48 1.82 5.76 25.16
N ARG A 49 2.13 5.57 26.44
CA ARG A 49 3.49 5.22 26.90
C ARG A 49 3.97 3.89 26.31
N ALA A 50 3.10 2.89 26.19
CA ALA A 50 3.44 1.61 25.56
C ALA A 50 3.72 1.73 24.05
N LYS A 51 3.00 2.60 23.32
CA LYS A 51 3.27 2.90 21.91
C LYS A 51 4.63 3.59 21.74
N ILE A 52 4.91 4.59 22.58
CA ILE A 52 6.20 5.30 22.59
C ILE A 52 7.36 4.34 22.87
N ALA A 53 7.20 3.42 23.83
CA ALA A 53 8.20 2.39 24.11
C ALA A 53 8.43 1.45 22.92
N LEU A 54 7.36 1.10 22.19
CA LEU A 54 7.46 0.24 21.01
C LEU A 54 8.15 0.96 19.83
N ASP A 55 7.87 2.24 19.63
CA ASP A 55 8.53 3.07 18.61
C ASP A 55 10.03 3.22 18.91
N LEU A 56 10.41 3.42 20.17
CA LEU A 56 11.82 3.44 20.60
C LEU A 56 12.53 2.09 20.36
N LEU A 57 11.87 0.97 20.65
CA LEU A 57 12.40 -0.36 20.38
C LEU A 57 12.56 -0.63 18.87
N ALA A 58 11.64 -0.16 18.05
CA ALA A 58 11.71 -0.27 16.59
C ALA A 58 12.87 0.56 16.01
N LEU A 59 13.10 1.76 16.55
CA LEU A 59 14.24 2.61 16.19
C LEU A 59 15.58 1.98 16.60
N ALA A 60 15.64 1.36 17.79
CA ALA A 60 16.82 0.67 18.30
C ALA A 60 17.23 -0.56 17.47
N GLN A 61 16.27 -1.29 16.91
CA GLN A 61 16.54 -2.48 16.08
C GLN A 61 17.16 -2.13 14.71
N ASN A 62 16.98 -0.90 14.24
CA ASN A 62 17.46 -0.45 12.93
C ASN A 62 18.85 0.21 12.96
N ASN A 63 19.42 0.49 14.14
CA ASN A 63 20.76 1.05 14.30
C ASN A 63 21.64 0.12 15.15
N GLN A 64 22.40 -0.78 14.49
CA GLN A 64 23.27 -1.74 15.17
C GLN A 64 24.60 -1.14 15.68
N ASP A 65 24.87 0.15 15.49
CA ASP A 65 26.18 0.78 15.79
C ASP A 65 26.18 1.72 17.02
N ILE A 66 25.26 1.55 17.98
CA ILE A 66 25.27 2.34 19.24
C ILE A 66 25.60 1.43 20.45
N PRO A 67 26.81 1.53 21.05
CA PRO A 67 27.28 0.59 22.08
C PRO A 67 26.41 0.50 23.34
N GLU A 68 25.73 1.58 23.74
CA GLU A 68 24.95 1.64 24.99
C GLU A 68 23.68 0.77 24.99
N LEU A 69 23.09 0.46 23.83
CA LEU A 69 21.84 -0.33 23.75
C LEU A 69 22.03 -1.85 23.80
N SER A 70 23.26 -2.34 23.65
CA SER A 70 23.57 -3.78 23.78
C SER A 70 23.24 -4.32 25.18
N SER A 71 23.33 -3.47 26.21
CA SER A 71 23.07 -3.80 27.61
C SER A 71 21.58 -4.05 27.94
N LEU A 72 20.67 -3.45 27.18
CA LEU A 72 19.21 -3.57 27.38
C LEU A 72 18.66 -4.89 26.86
N SER A 73 19.29 -5.46 25.82
CA SER A 73 18.88 -6.73 25.20
C SER A 73 19.00 -7.94 26.16
N HIS A 74 19.92 -7.88 27.14
CA HIS A 74 20.13 -8.94 28.12
C HIS A 74 19.10 -8.93 29.26
N ARG A 75 18.50 -7.79 29.61
CA ARG A 75 17.49 -7.72 30.68
C ARG A 75 16.11 -8.26 30.25
N SER A 76 15.77 -8.18 28.97
CA SER A 76 14.49 -8.66 28.44
C SER A 76 14.29 -10.18 28.53
N ARG A 77 15.38 -10.97 28.61
CA ARG A 77 15.29 -12.43 28.79
C ARG A 77 14.96 -12.87 30.22
N SER A 78 15.10 -11.98 31.22
CA SER A 78 14.89 -12.34 32.63
C SER A 78 13.45 -12.16 33.12
N LEU A 79 12.57 -11.51 32.35
CA LEU A 79 11.19 -11.21 32.76
C LEU A 79 10.16 -12.27 32.34
N ALA A 80 10.56 -13.32 31.62
CA ALA A 80 9.66 -14.36 31.11
C ALA A 80 9.15 -15.37 32.16
N THR A 81 9.35 -15.14 33.47
CA THR A 81 9.07 -16.16 34.51
C THR A 81 8.05 -15.73 35.59
N ILE A 82 7.34 -14.60 35.45
CA ILE A 82 6.36 -14.22 36.48
C ILE A 82 5.04 -13.80 35.84
N GLY A 83 4.00 -14.61 36.07
CA GLY A 83 2.61 -14.16 35.90
C GLY A 83 1.66 -15.17 35.24
N THR A 84 1.51 -16.36 35.81
CA THR A 84 0.31 -17.17 35.59
C THR A 84 -0.83 -16.53 36.37
N VAL A 85 -1.71 -15.78 35.70
CA VAL A 85 -2.97 -15.30 36.27
C VAL A 85 -4.11 -15.73 35.36
N ALA A 86 -5.12 -16.32 35.99
CA ALA A 86 -6.22 -17.05 35.38
C ALA A 86 -6.97 -16.25 34.30
N GLN A 87 -7.20 -16.90 33.16
CA GLN A 87 -8.10 -16.46 32.11
C GLN A 87 -9.55 -16.57 32.59
N GLU A 88 -10.16 -15.45 32.94
CA GLU A 88 -11.61 -15.32 32.78
C GLU A 88 -11.90 -15.16 31.28
N ALA A 89 -12.75 -16.05 30.77
CA ALA A 89 -13.14 -16.09 29.38
C ALA A 89 -13.92 -14.81 29.01
N VAL A 90 -13.23 -13.86 28.37
CA VAL A 90 -13.88 -12.78 27.62
C VAL A 90 -14.66 -13.46 26.49
N PRO A 91 -15.98 -13.23 26.35
CA PRO A 91 -16.75 -13.82 25.26
C PRO A 91 -16.12 -13.39 23.94
N ALA A 92 -15.90 -14.36 23.04
CA ALA A 92 -15.30 -14.14 21.74
C ALA A 92 -16.05 -13.01 21.02
N SER A 93 -15.42 -11.82 20.98
CA SER A 93 -15.77 -10.75 20.07
C SER A 93 -15.92 -11.39 18.69
N SER A 94 -17.10 -11.29 18.10
CA SER A 94 -17.35 -11.72 16.72
C SER A 94 -16.23 -11.13 15.88
N SER A 95 -15.33 -11.99 15.40
CA SER A 95 -14.11 -11.56 14.71
C SER A 95 -14.54 -10.88 13.41
N GLN A 96 -14.57 -9.55 13.40
CA GLN A 96 -14.99 -8.79 12.24
C GLN A 96 -13.99 -9.05 11.11
N GLU A 97 -14.49 -9.43 9.95
CA GLU A 97 -13.66 -9.76 8.78
C GLU A 97 -13.61 -8.56 7.84
N LEU A 98 -12.46 -8.35 7.19
CA LEU A 98 -12.25 -7.25 6.24
C LEU A 98 -12.52 -7.64 4.78
N ASP A 99 -13.22 -8.75 4.54
CA ASP A 99 -13.44 -9.29 3.20
C ASP A 99 -14.65 -8.66 2.49
N ALA A 100 -15.30 -7.67 3.10
CA ALA A 100 -16.38 -6.90 2.49
C ALA A 100 -15.90 -6.17 1.23
N VAL A 101 -16.71 -6.23 0.18
CA VAL A 101 -16.38 -5.68 -1.14
C VAL A 101 -17.63 -5.11 -1.78
N VAL A 102 -17.48 -3.97 -2.43
CA VAL A 102 -18.53 -3.35 -3.23
C VAL A 102 -18.11 -3.38 -4.70
N CYS A 103 -19.01 -3.86 -5.56
CA CYS A 103 -18.83 -3.83 -7.00
C CYS A 103 -19.92 -2.92 -7.61
N LEU A 104 -19.50 -1.92 -8.37
CA LEU A 104 -20.38 -1.03 -9.12
C LEU A 104 -20.14 -1.31 -10.60
N ASP A 105 -21.11 -1.96 -11.23
CA ASP A 105 -21.14 -2.17 -12.68
C ASP A 105 -21.56 -0.90 -13.41
N ASP A 106 -21.12 -0.78 -14.65
CA ASP A 106 -21.44 0.36 -15.53
C ASP A 106 -21.10 1.71 -14.87
N PHE A 107 -19.95 1.74 -14.19
CA PHE A 107 -19.58 2.83 -13.30
C PHE A 107 -19.32 4.16 -14.02
N LEU A 108 -18.65 4.10 -15.17
CA LEU A 108 -18.48 5.25 -16.06
C LEU A 108 -19.47 5.16 -17.22
N SER A 109 -19.78 6.29 -17.86
CA SER A 109 -20.53 6.27 -19.12
C SER A 109 -19.76 5.49 -20.20
N PRO A 110 -20.43 4.96 -21.24
CA PRO A 110 -19.76 4.27 -22.34
C PRO A 110 -18.66 5.09 -23.01
N GLU A 111 -18.84 6.42 -23.07
CA GLU A 111 -17.85 7.35 -23.62
C GLU A 111 -16.59 7.44 -22.75
N GLU A 112 -16.78 7.60 -21.44
CA GLU A 112 -15.68 7.68 -20.49
C GLU A 112 -14.92 6.36 -20.37
N ASN A 113 -15.61 5.21 -20.41
CA ASN A 113 -14.98 3.89 -20.44
C ASN A 113 -14.13 3.69 -21.71
N ARG A 114 -14.61 4.16 -22.87
CA ARG A 114 -13.83 4.13 -24.11
C ARG A 114 -12.59 5.03 -24.01
N GLN A 115 -12.74 6.23 -23.47
CA GLN A 115 -11.62 7.14 -23.20
C GLN A 115 -10.58 6.48 -22.26
N ALA A 116 -11.04 5.75 -21.24
CA ALA A 116 -10.16 5.02 -20.32
C ALA A 116 -9.33 3.96 -21.06
N LEU A 117 -9.93 3.23 -22.00
CA LEU A 117 -9.21 2.26 -22.83
C LEU A 117 -8.23 2.96 -23.78
N GLU A 118 -8.65 4.03 -24.45
CA GLU A 118 -7.79 4.80 -25.35
C GLU A 118 -6.53 5.34 -24.66
N ILE A 119 -6.65 5.82 -23.41
CA ILE A 119 -5.51 6.22 -22.59
C ILE A 119 -4.51 5.07 -22.44
N ALA A 120 -5.00 3.87 -22.12
CA ALA A 120 -4.15 2.69 -21.98
C ALA A 120 -3.42 2.36 -23.28
N LEU A 121 -4.14 2.35 -24.41
CA LEU A 121 -3.60 1.96 -25.71
C LEU A 121 -2.60 2.99 -26.26
N ASN A 122 -2.89 4.28 -26.14
CA ASN A 122 -2.07 5.36 -26.70
C ASN A 122 -0.75 5.56 -25.93
N GLN A 123 -0.68 5.11 -24.68
CA GLN A 123 0.49 5.32 -23.80
C GLN A 123 1.28 4.04 -23.56
N ARG A 124 1.14 3.03 -24.45
CA ARG A 124 1.80 1.73 -24.36
C ARG A 124 3.31 1.81 -24.07
N GLN A 125 4.01 2.78 -24.66
CA GLN A 125 5.46 2.92 -24.54
C GLN A 125 5.90 3.52 -23.20
N ASP A 126 4.99 4.17 -22.47
CA ASP A 126 5.29 4.84 -21.19
C ASP A 126 5.07 3.93 -19.98
N PHE A 127 4.58 2.70 -20.21
CA PHE A 127 4.42 1.72 -19.14
C PHE A 127 5.78 1.24 -18.63
N VAL A 128 5.94 1.28 -17.31
CA VAL A 128 7.13 0.78 -16.62
C VAL A 128 6.83 -0.47 -15.81
N PRO A 129 7.79 -1.39 -15.61
CA PRO A 129 7.58 -2.54 -14.74
C PRO A 129 7.16 -2.12 -13.33
N SER A 130 6.15 -2.79 -12.77
CA SER A 130 5.74 -2.56 -11.38
C SER A 130 6.75 -3.11 -10.37
N SER A 131 6.79 -2.52 -9.18
CA SER A 131 7.57 -3.02 -8.04
C SER A 131 6.69 -3.18 -6.79
N THR A 132 7.17 -3.93 -5.81
CA THR A 132 6.58 -4.07 -4.48
C THR A 132 7.46 -3.35 -3.45
N THR A 133 6.88 -2.90 -2.34
CA THR A 133 7.64 -2.23 -1.26
C THR A 133 8.74 -3.13 -0.70
N SER A 134 8.49 -4.44 -0.62
CA SER A 134 9.45 -5.44 -0.14
C SER A 134 10.52 -5.82 -1.17
N LYS A 135 10.40 -5.37 -2.43
CA LYS A 135 11.26 -5.76 -3.57
C LYS A 135 11.39 -7.28 -3.74
N ALA A 136 10.41 -8.05 -3.27
CA ALA A 136 10.45 -9.50 -3.37
C ALA A 136 10.36 -9.95 -4.85
N ASP A 137 11.33 -10.76 -5.27
CA ASP A 137 11.35 -11.34 -6.61
C ASP A 137 10.14 -12.26 -6.85
N ASN A 138 9.64 -12.26 -8.09
CA ASN A 138 8.52 -13.11 -8.52
C ASN A 138 7.26 -12.97 -7.64
N TYR A 139 7.02 -11.78 -7.10
CA TYR A 139 5.84 -11.52 -6.27
C TYR A 139 4.70 -10.86 -7.04
N ARG A 140 5.08 -10.00 -7.98
CA ARG A 140 4.18 -9.24 -8.84
C ARG A 140 4.77 -9.20 -10.24
N GLN A 141 3.93 -9.46 -11.24
CA GLN A 141 4.27 -9.29 -12.64
C GLN A 141 3.16 -8.46 -13.28
N SER A 142 3.45 -7.19 -13.52
CA SER A 142 2.58 -6.23 -14.21
C SER A 142 3.42 -5.02 -14.64
N SER A 143 2.86 -4.16 -15.50
CA SER A 143 3.42 -2.84 -15.76
C SER A 143 2.43 -1.76 -15.33
N ILE A 144 2.95 -0.59 -14.96
CA ILE A 144 2.15 0.55 -14.52
C ILE A 144 2.45 1.79 -15.34
N LEU A 145 1.49 2.69 -15.35
CA LEU A 145 1.58 4.02 -15.90
C LEU A 145 1.06 5.00 -14.84
N TYR A 146 1.88 6.00 -14.52
CA TYR A 146 1.58 6.98 -13.48
C TYR A 146 0.51 7.98 -13.92
N ALA A 147 -0.32 8.43 -12.97
CA ALA A 147 -1.40 9.40 -13.22
C ALA A 147 -0.94 10.73 -13.83
N THR A 148 0.34 11.07 -13.74
CA THR A 148 0.95 12.23 -14.41
C THR A 148 0.81 12.18 -15.93
N HIS A 149 0.63 11.00 -16.53
CA HIS A 149 0.43 10.86 -17.97
C HIS A 149 -1.04 11.04 -18.41
N PHE A 150 -1.99 11.09 -17.48
CA PHE A 150 -3.42 11.25 -17.79
C PHE A 150 -4.15 12.18 -16.79
N PRO A 151 -3.67 13.42 -16.57
CA PRO A 151 -4.14 14.28 -15.49
C PRO A 151 -5.65 14.59 -15.57
N GLN A 152 -6.18 14.84 -16.77
CA GLN A 152 -7.60 15.15 -16.95
C GLN A 152 -8.50 13.97 -16.56
N PHE A 153 -8.13 12.76 -17.00
CA PHE A 153 -8.87 11.55 -16.66
C PHE A 153 -8.72 11.21 -15.17
N TYR A 154 -7.52 11.39 -14.61
CA TYR A 154 -7.30 11.26 -13.16
C TYR A 154 -8.26 12.15 -12.36
N HIS A 155 -8.37 13.45 -12.69
CA HIS A 155 -9.28 14.36 -11.98
C HIS A 155 -10.74 13.94 -12.10
N ARG A 156 -11.16 13.49 -13.28
CA ARG A 156 -12.53 13.02 -13.52
C ARG A 156 -12.84 11.75 -12.73
N LEU A 157 -12.02 10.71 -12.87
CA LEU A 157 -12.20 9.44 -12.19
C LEU A 157 -12.11 9.63 -10.66
N LYS A 158 -11.18 10.46 -10.17
CA LYS A 158 -11.11 10.88 -8.77
C LYS A 158 -12.43 11.51 -8.30
N HIS A 159 -12.98 12.45 -9.06
CA HIS A 159 -14.25 13.09 -8.70
C HIS A 159 -15.38 12.06 -8.59
N GLN A 160 -15.54 11.19 -9.59
CA GLN A 160 -16.56 10.13 -9.54
C GLN A 160 -16.35 9.21 -8.34
N ILE A 161 -15.08 8.88 -8.02
CA ILE A 161 -14.72 8.12 -6.81
C ILE A 161 -15.18 8.81 -5.53
N LEU A 162 -14.90 10.09 -5.37
CA LEU A 162 -15.33 10.79 -4.16
C LEU A 162 -16.85 10.91 -4.05
N VAL A 163 -17.55 11.07 -5.17
CA VAL A 163 -19.02 11.18 -5.21
C VAL A 163 -19.72 9.88 -4.82
N MET A 164 -19.18 8.70 -5.18
CA MET A 164 -19.84 7.44 -4.83
C MET A 164 -19.62 7.00 -3.39
N LEU A 165 -18.65 7.58 -2.68
CA LEU A 165 -18.24 7.13 -1.35
C LEU A 165 -19.40 6.90 -0.35
N PRO A 166 -20.42 7.77 -0.26
CA PRO A 166 -21.56 7.53 0.63
C PRO A 166 -22.28 6.20 0.38
N GLN A 167 -22.22 5.66 -0.85
CA GLN A 167 -22.85 4.40 -1.23
C GLN A 167 -22.05 3.18 -0.77
N VAL A 168 -20.75 3.32 -0.47
CA VAL A 168 -19.87 2.19 -0.15
C VAL A 168 -19.61 2.01 1.35
N TRP A 169 -19.89 3.01 2.20
CA TRP A 169 -19.65 2.96 3.65
C TRP A 169 -20.34 1.80 4.34
N THR A 170 -21.68 1.76 4.26
CA THR A 170 -22.48 0.74 4.94
C THR A 170 -22.18 -0.66 4.40
N PRO A 171 -22.12 -0.90 3.07
CA PRO A 171 -21.80 -2.23 2.55
C PRO A 171 -20.39 -2.72 2.91
N LEU A 172 -19.42 -1.82 3.04
CA LEU A 172 -18.06 -2.15 3.48
C LEU A 172 -17.91 -2.29 4.99
N GLN A 173 -18.96 -2.00 5.77
CA GLN A 173 -18.91 -1.93 7.23
C GLN A 173 -17.82 -0.96 7.72
N GLN A 174 -17.58 0.10 6.96
CA GLN A 174 -16.54 1.10 7.22
C GLN A 174 -17.19 2.40 7.69
N SER A 175 -16.66 2.99 8.76
CA SER A 175 -17.05 4.34 9.16
C SER A 175 -16.52 5.37 8.15
N PRO A 176 -17.30 6.42 7.81
CA PRO A 176 -16.81 7.50 6.97
C PRO A 176 -15.55 8.14 7.57
N PHE A 177 -14.60 8.49 6.71
CA PHE A 177 -13.37 9.20 7.10
C PHE A 177 -13.08 10.35 6.11
N PRO A 178 -12.40 11.41 6.55
CA PRO A 178 -11.97 12.47 5.64
C PRO A 178 -10.89 11.92 4.69
N VAL A 179 -11.15 11.97 3.38
CA VAL A 179 -10.16 11.56 2.38
C VAL A 179 -9.13 12.66 2.20
N THR A 180 -7.90 12.43 2.66
CA THR A 180 -6.79 13.40 2.56
C THR A 180 -6.05 13.30 1.24
N GLN A 181 -6.04 12.12 0.63
CA GLN A 181 -5.36 11.88 -0.65
C GLN A 181 -6.06 10.77 -1.45
N VAL A 182 -6.04 10.93 -2.78
CA VAL A 182 -6.44 9.90 -3.74
C VAL A 182 -5.22 9.56 -4.59
N GLU A 183 -4.73 8.35 -4.45
CA GLU A 183 -3.67 7.80 -5.29
C GLU A 183 -4.28 7.08 -6.48
N MET A 184 -3.63 7.09 -7.64
CA MET A 184 -4.11 6.40 -8.84
C MET A 184 -2.94 5.99 -9.73
N GLN A 185 -3.07 4.83 -10.34
CA GLN A 185 -2.22 4.34 -11.41
C GLN A 185 -3.05 3.54 -12.40
N LEU A 186 -2.59 3.47 -13.65
CA LEU A 186 -3.08 2.49 -14.62
C LEU A 186 -2.13 1.29 -14.59
N THR A 187 -2.66 0.08 -14.44
CA THR A 187 -1.90 -1.16 -14.42
C THR A 187 -2.33 -2.07 -15.56
N VAL A 188 -1.37 -2.66 -16.27
CA VAL A 188 -1.60 -3.69 -17.28
C VAL A 188 -1.05 -5.04 -16.82
N HIS A 189 -1.87 -6.08 -16.99
CA HIS A 189 -1.50 -7.47 -16.82
C HIS A 189 -1.67 -8.17 -18.18
N GLY A 190 -0.55 -8.47 -18.84
CA GLY A 190 -0.51 -9.29 -20.06
C GLY A 190 -0.55 -10.80 -19.74
N ASP A 191 -0.22 -11.64 -20.72
CA ASP A 191 -0.15 -13.09 -20.51
C ASP A 191 0.81 -13.47 -19.37
N GLY A 192 0.38 -14.40 -18.52
CA GLY A 192 1.15 -14.89 -17.37
C GLY A 192 1.31 -13.89 -16.21
N CYS A 193 0.85 -12.64 -16.35
CA CYS A 193 0.94 -11.63 -15.28
C CYS A 193 0.06 -11.97 -14.08
N TYR A 194 0.50 -11.62 -12.86
CA TYR A 194 -0.19 -11.91 -11.59
C TYR A 194 0.27 -10.97 -10.48
N TYR A 195 -0.40 -11.01 -9.33
CA TYR A 195 0.08 -10.41 -8.08
C TYR A 195 -0.32 -11.30 -6.90
N LYS A 196 0.66 -11.87 -6.21
CA LYS A 196 0.42 -12.77 -5.07
C LYS A 196 -0.27 -12.07 -3.90
N VAL A 197 -0.83 -12.87 -2.98
CA VAL A 197 -1.52 -12.41 -1.77
C VAL A 197 -0.79 -11.27 -1.07
N HIS A 198 -1.43 -10.12 -0.90
CA HIS A 198 -0.89 -8.96 -0.20
C HIS A 198 -2.02 -8.13 0.42
N ASN A 199 -1.64 -7.12 1.20
CA ASN A 199 -2.50 -5.99 1.51
C ASN A 199 -1.84 -4.71 1.01
N ASP A 200 -2.59 -3.62 1.00
CA ASP A 200 -2.14 -2.35 0.47
C ASP A 200 -1.67 -1.36 1.53
N SER A 201 -1.88 -1.64 2.82
CA SER A 201 -1.58 -0.77 3.95
C SER A 201 -0.61 -1.38 4.99
N GLY A 202 0.14 -2.41 4.61
CA GLY A 202 1.03 -3.15 5.50
C GLY A 202 2.41 -2.55 5.76
N SER A 203 2.70 -1.34 5.25
CA SER A 203 3.99 -0.65 5.44
C SER A 203 3.80 0.75 6.02
N PRO A 204 4.79 1.34 6.72
CA PRO A 204 4.70 2.69 7.26
C PRO A 204 4.27 3.75 6.22
N GLU A 205 4.75 3.60 4.99
CA GLU A 205 4.45 4.52 3.89
C GLU A 205 3.01 4.41 3.40
N THR A 206 2.35 3.27 3.65
CA THR A 206 1.02 2.94 3.12
C THR A 206 -0.05 2.76 4.19
N VAL A 207 0.31 2.87 5.47
CA VAL A 207 -0.58 2.63 6.63
C VAL A 207 -1.83 3.51 6.65
N THR A 208 -1.78 4.69 6.02
CA THR A 208 -2.95 5.58 5.93
C THR A 208 -3.89 5.28 4.77
N ARG A 209 -3.57 4.31 3.90
CA ARG A 209 -4.51 3.80 2.89
C ARG A 209 -5.61 3.01 3.60
N GLU A 210 -6.82 3.53 3.57
CA GLU A 210 -7.99 2.92 4.20
C GLU A 210 -8.78 2.07 3.21
N LEU A 211 -8.91 2.55 1.98
CA LEU A 211 -9.67 1.86 0.93
C LEU A 211 -8.85 1.71 -0.34
N THR A 212 -8.95 0.54 -0.94
CA THR A 212 -8.44 0.22 -2.26
C THR A 212 -9.59 0.24 -3.24
N TYR A 213 -9.37 0.82 -4.42
CA TYR A 213 -10.29 0.73 -5.54
C TYR A 213 -9.60 0.17 -6.79
N VAL A 214 -10.37 -0.57 -7.59
CA VAL A 214 -9.93 -1.17 -8.86
C VAL A 214 -11.03 -0.97 -9.90
N TYR A 215 -10.79 -0.10 -10.88
CA TYR A 215 -11.66 0.08 -12.04
C TYR A 215 -11.14 -0.73 -13.21
N TYR A 216 -11.96 -1.64 -13.73
CA TYR A 216 -11.63 -2.54 -14.83
C TYR A 216 -11.97 -1.93 -16.19
N VAL A 217 -11.01 -1.98 -17.11
CA VAL A 217 -11.23 -1.61 -18.51
C VAL A 217 -10.49 -2.57 -19.43
N HIS A 218 -11.10 -2.97 -20.53
CA HIS A 218 -10.46 -3.77 -21.57
C HIS A 218 -11.27 -3.70 -22.88
N GLN A 219 -10.66 -4.17 -23.98
CA GLN A 219 -11.39 -4.36 -25.22
C GLN A 219 -12.51 -5.39 -25.04
N GLU A 220 -13.67 -5.13 -25.65
CA GLU A 220 -14.79 -6.06 -25.67
C GLU A 220 -14.97 -6.70 -27.05
N PRO A 221 -15.17 -8.03 -27.14
CA PRO A 221 -15.16 -8.98 -26.02
C PRO A 221 -13.74 -9.18 -25.45
N ALA A 222 -13.66 -9.54 -24.17
CA ALA A 222 -12.38 -9.81 -23.51
C ALA A 222 -11.57 -10.86 -24.28
N GLN A 223 -10.30 -10.54 -24.59
CA GLN A 223 -9.36 -11.44 -25.27
C GLN A 223 -8.44 -12.18 -24.30
N PHE A 224 -8.74 -12.09 -23.00
CA PHE A 224 -8.03 -12.79 -21.94
C PHE A 224 -9.01 -13.57 -21.04
N SER A 225 -8.47 -14.51 -20.28
CA SER A 225 -9.15 -15.23 -19.20
C SER A 225 -8.29 -15.21 -17.93
N GLY A 226 -8.84 -15.64 -16.79
CA GLY A 226 -8.16 -15.48 -15.51
C GLY A 226 -8.12 -14.02 -15.07
N GLY A 227 -7.09 -13.64 -14.29
CA GLY A 227 -6.97 -12.26 -13.81
C GLY A 227 -8.02 -11.86 -12.77
N GLU A 228 -8.76 -12.81 -12.20
CA GLU A 228 -9.71 -12.54 -11.14
C GLU A 228 -8.99 -11.94 -9.93
N LEU A 229 -9.66 -11.00 -9.27
CA LEU A 229 -9.24 -10.52 -7.96
C LEU A 229 -9.84 -11.44 -6.90
N ARG A 230 -9.02 -12.01 -6.04
CA ARG A 230 -9.47 -12.79 -4.88
C ARG A 230 -9.27 -12.00 -3.61
N LEU A 231 -10.32 -11.84 -2.81
CA LEU A 231 -10.26 -11.25 -1.46
C LEU A 231 -10.41 -12.35 -0.43
N TYR A 232 -9.45 -12.47 0.47
CA TYR A 232 -9.42 -13.51 1.51
C TYR A 232 -10.06 -13.02 2.80
N GLN A 233 -10.58 -13.98 3.57
CA GLN A 233 -10.94 -13.72 4.95
C GLN A 233 -9.72 -13.20 5.72
N THR A 234 -9.83 -11.95 6.17
CA THR A 234 -8.75 -11.20 6.81
C THR A 234 -9.23 -10.71 8.17
N ASN A 235 -8.44 -10.94 9.20
CA ASN A 235 -8.76 -10.52 10.56
C ASN A 235 -8.66 -8.99 10.68
N ALA A 236 -9.73 -8.33 11.13
CA ALA A 236 -9.75 -6.87 11.28
C ALA A 236 -8.79 -6.33 12.36
N SER A 237 -8.40 -7.15 13.34
CA SER A 237 -7.50 -6.71 14.41
C SER A 237 -6.07 -6.48 13.90
N ASP A 238 -5.52 -7.42 13.13
CA ASP A 238 -4.11 -7.43 12.72
C ASP A 238 -3.90 -7.35 11.19
N GLY A 239 -4.97 -7.39 10.39
CA GLY A 239 -4.88 -7.39 8.92
C GLY A 239 -4.24 -8.66 8.34
N ARG A 240 -4.13 -9.73 9.13
CA ARG A 240 -3.54 -10.99 8.69
C ARG A 240 -4.58 -11.88 8.02
N LEU A 241 -4.10 -12.63 7.04
CA LEU A 241 -4.90 -13.64 6.37
C LEU A 241 -5.30 -14.72 7.39
N ARG A 242 -6.59 -15.02 7.46
CA ARG A 242 -7.16 -16.02 8.38
C ARG A 242 -7.16 -17.41 7.74
N ASP A 243 -7.61 -17.50 6.49
CA ASP A 243 -7.75 -18.77 5.77
C ASP A 243 -7.50 -18.56 4.26
N ARG A 244 -6.59 -19.34 3.68
CA ARG A 244 -6.23 -19.25 2.25
C ARG A 244 -7.23 -19.95 1.33
N HIS A 245 -8.13 -20.74 1.90
CA HIS A 245 -9.14 -21.47 1.14
C HIS A 245 -10.50 -20.76 1.12
N ARG A 246 -10.66 -19.70 1.92
CA ARG A 246 -11.88 -18.89 1.97
C ARG A 246 -11.64 -17.52 1.38
N PHE A 247 -12.15 -17.33 0.17
CA PHE A 247 -12.04 -16.09 -0.58
C PHE A 247 -13.29 -15.78 -1.40
N LYS A 248 -13.51 -14.50 -1.67
CA LYS A 248 -14.44 -13.99 -2.68
C LYS A 248 -13.68 -13.79 -3.98
N THR A 249 -14.26 -14.23 -5.10
CA THR A 249 -13.68 -14.05 -6.44
C THR A 249 -14.43 -12.95 -7.17
N ILE A 250 -13.70 -11.97 -7.71
CA ILE A 250 -14.25 -10.88 -8.50
C ILE A 250 -13.70 -10.97 -9.91
N THR A 251 -14.59 -11.25 -10.85
CA THR A 251 -14.28 -11.26 -12.29
C THR A 251 -13.95 -9.86 -12.79
N PRO A 252 -12.89 -9.69 -13.61
CA PRO A 252 -12.49 -8.41 -14.18
C PRO A 252 -13.43 -7.97 -15.32
N ARG A 253 -14.69 -7.68 -14.99
CA ARG A 253 -15.71 -7.23 -15.95
C ARG A 253 -15.41 -5.80 -16.40
N ASN A 254 -15.52 -5.52 -17.70
CA ASN A 254 -15.36 -4.15 -18.23
C ASN A 254 -16.30 -3.16 -17.53
N ASN A 255 -15.81 -1.94 -17.32
CA ASN A 255 -16.55 -0.84 -16.70
C ASN A 255 -17.05 -1.12 -15.26
N ARG A 256 -16.41 -2.05 -14.56
CA ARG A 256 -16.69 -2.33 -13.14
C ARG A 256 -15.70 -1.59 -12.25
N LEU A 257 -16.21 -0.87 -11.25
CA LEU A 257 -15.42 -0.41 -10.12
C LEU A 257 -15.59 -1.38 -8.94
N VAL A 258 -14.48 -1.75 -8.33
CA VAL A 258 -14.44 -2.55 -7.09
C VAL A 258 -13.81 -1.72 -5.99
N VAL A 259 -14.41 -1.72 -4.79
CA VAL A 259 -13.89 -1.02 -3.61
C VAL A 259 -13.87 -1.97 -2.42
N PHE A 260 -12.79 -1.97 -1.64
CA PHE A 260 -12.64 -2.79 -0.43
C PHE A 260 -11.62 -2.17 0.55
N ASN A 261 -11.56 -2.69 1.77
CA ASN A 261 -10.62 -2.22 2.80
C ASN A 261 -9.17 -2.55 2.41
N SER A 262 -8.25 -1.57 2.44
CA SER A 262 -6.86 -1.75 2.02
C SER A 262 -6.06 -2.75 2.87
N ARG A 263 -6.50 -3.06 4.10
CA ARG A 263 -5.88 -4.09 4.93
C ARG A 263 -6.31 -5.50 4.54
N CYS A 264 -7.37 -5.64 3.74
CA CYS A 264 -7.85 -6.93 3.26
C CYS A 264 -6.79 -7.63 2.41
N GLN A 265 -6.50 -8.88 2.73
CA GLN A 265 -5.56 -9.70 1.99
C GLN A 265 -6.19 -10.11 0.66
N HIS A 266 -5.48 -9.89 -0.44
CA HIS A 266 -6.00 -10.14 -1.77
C HIS A 266 -4.90 -10.50 -2.77
N GLU A 267 -5.27 -11.20 -3.85
CA GLU A 267 -4.38 -11.55 -4.95
C GLU A 267 -5.03 -11.32 -6.31
N VAL A 268 -4.21 -11.08 -7.33
CA VAL A 268 -4.60 -11.11 -8.73
C VAL A 268 -4.16 -12.44 -9.32
N MET A 269 -5.14 -13.23 -9.75
CA MET A 269 -4.91 -14.52 -10.38
C MET A 269 -4.14 -14.37 -11.70
N PRO A 270 -3.38 -15.39 -12.12
CA PRO A 270 -2.68 -15.35 -13.41
C PRO A 270 -3.63 -15.04 -14.57
N VAL A 271 -3.22 -14.09 -15.40
CA VAL A 271 -3.90 -13.76 -16.66
C VAL A 271 -3.45 -14.72 -17.75
N ARG A 272 -4.39 -15.16 -18.60
CA ARG A 272 -4.12 -15.91 -19.82
C ARG A 272 -4.61 -15.12 -21.03
N CYS A 273 -3.70 -14.66 -21.86
CA CYS A 273 -3.95 -13.83 -23.05
C CYS A 273 -3.20 -14.44 -24.24
N SER A 274 -3.81 -15.43 -24.89
CA SER A 274 -3.15 -16.25 -25.93
C SER A 274 -2.60 -15.44 -27.11
N SER A 275 -3.19 -14.29 -27.42
CA SER A 275 -2.73 -13.42 -28.51
C SER A 275 -1.41 -12.70 -28.22
N ASN A 276 -1.04 -12.55 -26.94
CA ASN A 276 0.09 -11.73 -26.48
C ASN A 276 0.08 -10.27 -26.95
N LYS A 277 -1.06 -9.79 -27.46
CA LYS A 277 -1.22 -8.40 -27.87
C LYS A 277 -1.46 -7.52 -26.66
N PHE A 278 -0.98 -6.28 -26.71
CA PHE A 278 -1.11 -5.36 -25.59
C PHE A 278 -2.56 -4.92 -25.43
N GLU A 279 -3.23 -4.60 -26.54
CA GLU A 279 -4.63 -4.21 -26.60
C GLU A 279 -5.60 -5.27 -26.03
N ASP A 280 -5.17 -6.53 -26.05
CA ASP A 280 -5.93 -7.69 -25.55
C ASP A 280 -5.70 -7.94 -24.04
N SER A 281 -4.88 -7.12 -23.37
CA SER A 281 -4.49 -7.30 -21.97
C SER A 281 -5.57 -6.87 -20.98
N ARG A 282 -5.40 -7.27 -19.71
CA ARG A 282 -6.24 -6.83 -18.59
C ARG A 282 -5.73 -5.50 -18.04
N PHE A 283 -6.51 -4.43 -18.19
CA PHE A 283 -6.18 -3.12 -17.65
C PHE A 283 -7.01 -2.77 -16.42
N THR A 284 -6.38 -2.06 -15.48
CA THR A 284 -7.07 -1.50 -14.32
C THR A 284 -6.58 -0.11 -14.00
N PHE A 285 -7.49 0.84 -13.82
CA PHE A 285 -7.21 2.06 -13.06
C PHE A 285 -7.42 1.74 -11.59
N ASN A 286 -6.34 1.55 -10.85
CA ASN A 286 -6.40 1.17 -9.44
C ASN A 286 -5.70 2.21 -8.57
N GLY A 287 -6.07 2.26 -7.30
CA GLY A 287 -5.50 3.22 -6.39
C GLY A 287 -6.09 3.13 -4.99
N TRP A 288 -5.80 4.15 -4.20
CA TRP A 288 -6.05 4.14 -2.76
C TRP A 288 -6.59 5.46 -2.26
N LEU A 289 -7.47 5.40 -1.27
CA LEU A 289 -7.97 6.55 -0.53
C LEU A 289 -7.30 6.58 0.85
N ARG A 290 -6.66 7.72 1.16
CA ARG A 290 -5.97 7.90 2.43
C ARG A 290 -6.79 8.71 3.42
N ARG A 291 -6.61 8.44 4.71
CA ARG A 291 -7.05 9.30 5.82
C ARG A 291 -5.93 10.17 6.37
#